data_AF-A0A6L7KLN3-F1
#
_entry.id   AF-A0A6L7KLN3-F1
#
_cell.length_a   1.000
_cell.length_b   1.000
_cell.length_c   1.000
_cell.angle_alpha   90.00
_cell.angle_beta   90.00
_cell.angle_gamma   90.00
#
_symmetry.space_group_name_H-M   'P 1'
#
loop_
_entity.id
_entity.type
_entity.pdbx_description
1 polymer ?
#
loop_
_entity_poly.entity_id
_entity_poly.type
_entity_poly.pdbx_seq_one_letter_code
_entity_poly.pdbx_strand_id
1 'polypeptide(L)'
;MKLNELRDNPGATKRAKRVGRGPGSGKGKTAGRGTKGQKSRSGVALNGFEGGQMPLYQRLPKRGFNKPNRKSYAVVNLGLIQK
;
A
#
# COMPACT_ATOMS: atom_id res chain seq x y z
N MET A 1 24.47 -7.33 -28.46
CA MET A 1 24.38 -7.25 -26.99
C MET A 1 24.58 -8.67 -26.47
N LYS A 2 25.71 -8.94 -25.84
CA LYS A 2 25.99 -10.26 -25.25
C LYS A 2 25.37 -10.35 -23.85
N LEU A 3 25.16 -11.55 -23.34
CA LEU A 3 24.52 -11.76 -22.02
C LEU A 3 25.29 -11.07 -20.87
N ASN A 4 26.60 -10.88 -21.00
CA ASN A 4 27.47 -10.24 -20.02
C ASN A 4 27.49 -8.70 -20.10
N GLU A 5 26.85 -8.10 -21.09
CA GLU A 5 26.81 -6.64 -21.32
C GLU A 5 25.46 -6.03 -20.91
N LEU A 6 24.53 -6.85 -20.42
CA LEU A 6 23.23 -6.43 -19.94
C LEU A 6 23.39 -5.63 -18.65
N ARG A 7 22.94 -4.38 -18.68
CA ARG A 7 22.84 -3.50 -17.52
C ARG A 7 21.50 -2.81 -17.54
N ASP A 8 20.89 -2.68 -16.37
CA ASP A 8 19.66 -1.92 -16.24
C ASP A 8 19.92 -0.42 -16.36
N ASN A 9 18.85 0.33 -16.68
CA ASN A 9 18.90 1.78 -16.59
C ASN A 9 19.13 2.22 -15.13
N PRO A 10 19.90 3.29 -14.88
CA PRO A 10 20.12 3.80 -13.54
C PRO A 10 18.80 4.01 -12.77
N GLY A 11 18.66 3.34 -11.63
CA GLY A 11 17.47 3.42 -10.78
C GLY A 11 16.30 2.49 -11.15
N ALA A 12 16.46 1.65 -12.18
CA ALA A 12 15.46 0.64 -12.52
C ALA A 12 15.21 -0.37 -11.39
N THR A 13 16.25 -0.70 -10.61
CA THR A 13 16.16 -1.61 -9.46
C THR A 13 16.56 -0.92 -8.15
N LYS A 14 15.80 -1.18 -7.08
CA LYS A 14 16.06 -0.65 -5.73
C LYS A 14 16.31 -1.81 -4.77
N ARG A 15 17.32 -1.66 -3.91
CA ARG A 15 17.65 -2.68 -2.90
C ARG A 15 16.60 -2.73 -1.80
N ALA A 16 16.15 -3.94 -1.46
CA ALA A 16 15.21 -4.14 -0.36
C ALA A 16 15.81 -3.74 1.01
N LYS A 17 14.98 -3.16 1.87
CA LYS A 17 15.35 -2.79 3.24
C LYS A 17 15.48 -4.04 4.11
N ARG A 18 16.70 -4.37 4.53
CA ARG A 18 16.97 -5.44 5.51
C ARG A 18 17.03 -4.86 6.92
N VAL A 19 16.05 -5.18 7.76
CA VAL A 19 15.97 -4.70 9.16
C VAL A 19 16.63 -5.69 10.12
N GLY A 20 17.07 -5.22 11.29
CA GLY A 20 17.69 -6.07 12.32
C GLY A 20 19.08 -6.58 11.93
N ARG A 21 19.90 -5.76 11.26
CA ARG A 21 21.25 -6.12 10.80
C ARG A 21 22.30 -5.10 11.29
N GLY A 22 22.39 -4.96 12.61
CA GLY A 22 23.40 -4.12 13.27
C GLY A 22 23.14 -2.61 13.22
N PRO A 23 23.90 -1.81 13.99
CA PRO A 23 23.71 -0.36 14.11
C PRO A 23 24.01 0.39 12.80
N GLY A 24 25.02 -0.04 12.04
CA GLY A 24 25.41 0.60 10.76
C GLY A 24 24.31 0.57 9.69
N SER A 25 23.30 -0.30 9.83
CA SER A 25 22.12 -0.32 8.94
C SER A 25 21.10 0.80 9.22
N GLY A 26 21.23 1.52 10.34
CA GLY A 26 20.24 2.48 10.84
C GLY A 26 18.91 1.84 11.29
N LYS A 27 18.73 0.53 11.13
CA LYS A 27 17.52 -0.25 11.46
C LYS A 27 17.86 -1.49 12.27
N GLY A 28 18.89 -1.41 13.11
CA GLY A 28 19.38 -2.51 13.93
C GLY A 28 18.42 -2.88 15.06
N LYS A 29 18.57 -2.22 16.21
CA LYS A 29 17.94 -2.63 17.49
C LYS A 29 16.42 -2.79 17.44
N THR A 30 15.70 -1.76 16.99
CA THR A 30 14.23 -1.75 17.02
C THR A 30 13.60 -2.06 15.66
N ALA A 31 14.42 -2.35 14.63
CA ALA A 31 13.96 -2.51 13.25
C ALA A 31 13.10 -1.32 12.71
N GLY A 32 13.17 -0.15 13.35
CA GLY A 32 12.32 1.00 13.04
C GLY A 32 10.93 0.99 13.68
N ARG A 33 10.67 0.08 14.63
CA ARG A 33 9.38 -0.04 15.36
C ARG A 33 9.31 0.80 16.65
N GLY A 34 10.39 1.46 17.05
CA GLY A 34 10.48 2.17 18.33
C GLY A 34 10.62 1.22 19.54
N THR A 35 10.40 1.76 20.74
CA THR A 35 10.57 1.03 22.01
C THR A 35 9.21 0.79 22.67
N LYS A 36 8.90 -0.49 22.98
CA LYS A 36 7.64 -0.92 23.64
C LYS A 36 6.38 -0.52 22.85
N GLY A 37 5.22 -0.59 23.51
CA GLY A 37 3.91 -0.29 22.93
C GLY A 37 3.31 -1.47 22.16
N GLN A 38 2.00 -1.40 21.90
CA GLN A 38 1.27 -2.48 21.23
C GLN A 38 1.84 -2.72 19.82
N LYS A 39 2.09 -1.66 19.03
CA LYS A 39 2.59 -1.74 17.65
C LYS A 39 4.02 -2.29 17.50
N SER A 40 4.81 -2.35 18.57
CA SER A 40 6.14 -2.98 18.50
C SER A 40 6.10 -4.50 18.61
N ARG A 41 4.99 -5.06 19.12
CA ARG A 41 4.80 -6.51 19.34
C ARG A 41 4.41 -7.21 18.02
N SER A 42 4.73 -8.49 17.92
CA SER A 42 4.34 -9.32 16.78
C SER A 42 2.82 -9.55 16.76
N GLY A 43 2.23 -9.56 15.57
CA GLY A 43 0.82 -9.95 15.37
C GLY A 43 -0.21 -8.87 15.68
N VAL A 44 0.19 -7.66 16.07
CA VAL A 44 -0.76 -6.57 16.35
C VAL A 44 -1.24 -5.92 15.06
N ALA A 45 -2.56 -5.93 14.85
CA ALA A 45 -3.24 -5.21 13.79
C ALA A 45 -4.40 -4.40 14.38
N LEU A 46 -4.42 -3.10 14.12
CA LEU A 46 -5.50 -2.19 14.52
C LEU A 46 -6.40 -1.97 13.30
N ASN A 47 -7.31 -2.92 13.06
CA ASN A 47 -8.14 -3.03 11.85
C ASN A 47 -9.31 -2.01 11.83
N GLY A 48 -9.01 -0.73 11.99
CA GLY A 48 -10.02 0.35 12.05
C GLY A 48 -10.54 0.66 13.45
N PHE A 49 -9.87 0.17 14.49
CA PHE A 49 -10.16 0.57 15.88
C PHE A 49 -9.61 1.97 16.16
N GLU A 50 -10.49 2.88 16.60
CA GLU A 50 -10.16 4.28 16.92
C GLU A 50 -9.87 4.50 18.43
N GLY A 51 -9.48 3.46 19.17
CA GLY A 51 -9.06 3.62 20.58
C GLY A 51 -10.20 3.65 21.60
N GLY A 52 -11.41 3.21 21.22
CA GLY A 52 -12.62 3.22 22.05
C GLY A 52 -13.71 4.12 21.48
N GLN A 53 -13.31 5.01 20.57
CA GLN A 53 -14.21 5.83 19.77
C GLN A 53 -14.99 4.96 18.75
N MET A 54 -16.28 5.22 18.56
CA MET A 54 -17.08 4.54 17.52
C MET A 54 -16.47 4.80 16.14
N PRO A 55 -16.07 3.77 15.38
CA PRO A 55 -15.39 3.95 14.09
C PRO A 55 -16.24 4.70 13.06
N LEU A 56 -15.58 5.43 12.17
CA LEU A 56 -16.25 6.23 11.12
C LEU A 56 -17.24 5.42 10.26
N TYR A 57 -16.90 4.17 9.92
CA TYR A 57 -17.76 3.30 9.10
C TYR A 57 -19.04 2.84 9.82
N GLN A 58 -19.12 3.02 11.13
CA GLN A 58 -20.33 2.79 11.93
C GLN A 58 -21.12 4.07 12.15
N ARG A 59 -20.44 5.22 12.22
CA ARG A 59 -21.07 6.54 12.39
C ARG A 59 -21.85 6.97 11.16
N LEU A 60 -21.25 6.76 9.98
CA LEU A 60 -21.85 7.22 8.74
C LEU A 60 -23.00 6.28 8.35
N PRO A 61 -24.17 6.83 7.96
CA PRO A 61 -25.28 6.01 7.53
C PRO A 61 -24.94 5.28 6.23
N LYS A 62 -25.41 4.04 6.10
CA LYS A 62 -25.40 3.34 4.80
C LYS A 62 -26.40 4.02 3.87
N ARG A 63 -26.00 4.28 2.63
CA ARG A 63 -26.86 4.94 1.63
C ARG A 63 -26.79 4.24 0.28
N GLY A 64 -27.93 4.18 -0.41
CA GLY A 64 -28.05 3.67 -1.77
C GLY A 64 -28.23 2.14 -1.85
N PHE A 65 -28.18 1.61 -3.06
CA PHE A 65 -28.23 0.18 -3.35
C PHE A 65 -27.45 -0.10 -4.64
N ASN A 66 -26.94 -1.33 -4.78
CA ASN A 66 -26.28 -1.77 -6.01
C ASN A 66 -27.31 -2.49 -6.91
N LYS A 67 -27.54 -1.98 -8.13
CA LYS A 67 -28.38 -2.65 -9.13
C LYS A 67 -27.59 -3.81 -9.77
N PRO A 68 -28.02 -5.09 -9.63
CA PRO A 68 -27.26 -6.23 -10.16
C PRO A 68 -27.05 -6.18 -11.69
N ASN A 69 -28.08 -5.75 -12.44
CA ASN A 69 -28.07 -5.71 -13.90
C ASN A 69 -27.99 -4.27 -14.42
N ARG A 70 -26.96 -3.51 -14.03
CA ARG A 70 -26.70 -2.17 -14.58
C ARG A 70 -26.08 -2.32 -15.97
N LYS A 71 -26.73 -1.78 -17.02
CA LYS A 71 -26.16 -1.75 -18.37
C LYS A 71 -24.87 -0.93 -18.37
N SER A 72 -23.79 -1.48 -18.91
CA SER A 72 -22.56 -0.77 -19.22
C SER A 72 -22.53 -0.44 -20.71
N TYR A 73 -22.05 0.75 -21.05
CA TYR A 73 -21.90 1.20 -22.44
C TYR A 73 -20.43 1.54 -22.70
N ALA A 74 -19.96 1.30 -23.93
CA ALA A 74 -18.66 1.78 -24.37
C ALA A 74 -18.78 3.30 -24.63
N VAL A 75 -18.10 4.10 -23.81
CA VAL A 75 -18.08 5.55 -23.98
C VAL A 75 -17.02 5.89 -25.03
N VAL A 76 -17.43 6.47 -26.15
CA VAL A 76 -16.54 6.93 -27.23
C VAL A 76 -16.55 8.45 -27.25
N ASN A 77 -15.35 9.05 -27.21
CA ASN A 77 -15.16 10.49 -27.31
C ASN A 77 -14.78 10.89 -28.74
N LEU A 78 -15.13 12.12 -29.14
CA LEU A 78 -14.86 12.66 -30.48
C LEU A 78 -13.37 12.61 -30.87
N GLY A 79 -12.46 12.87 -29.93
CA GLY A 79 -11.01 12.78 -30.19
C GLY A 79 -10.48 11.37 -30.47
N LEU A 80 -11.26 10.32 -30.16
CA LEU A 80 -10.94 8.94 -30.51
C LEU A 80 -11.39 8.59 -31.94
N ILE A 81 -12.37 9.34 -32.47
CA ILE A 81 -12.92 9.19 -33.82
C ILE A 81 -12.09 10.00 -34.83
N GLN A 82 -11.53 11.14 -34.43
CA GLN A 82 -10.79 12.06 -35.30
C GLN A 82 -9.32 11.65 -35.55
N LYS A 83 -8.97 10.37 -35.39
CA LYS A 83 -7.62 9.84 -35.57
C LYS A 83 -7.49 9.12 -36.90
#